data_AF-A0A1W9LT93-F1
#
_entry.id   AF-A0A1W9LT93-F1
#
_cell.length_a   1.000
_cell.length_b   1.000
_cell.length_c   1.000
_cell.angle_alpha   90.00
_cell.angle_beta   90.00
_cell.angle_gamma   90.00
#
_symmetry.space_group_name_H-M   'P 1'
#
loop_
_entity.id
_entity.type
_entity.pdbx_description
1 polymer ?
#
loop_
_entity_poly.entity_id
_entity_poly.type
_entity_poly.pdbx_seq_one_letter_code
_entity_poly.pdbx_strand_id
1 'polypeptide(L)'
;MEPTMENIRNTVFRLPIKERAHLAELLISSLEDFDDPYECEKSWILEARKRCRDFSEGKIEAVPADKVFEEAFERIGRVDIGKTGSDLLCSKFSGAFPVCAQRTPEADD
;
A
#
# COMPACT_ATOMS: atom_id res chain seq x y z
N MET A 1 -7.65 -34.58 22.56
CA MET A 1 -8.83 -34.23 21.73
C MET A 1 -8.32 -33.24 20.71
N GLU A 2 -8.26 -33.62 19.45
CA GLU A 2 -7.77 -32.74 18.40
C GLU A 2 -8.69 -31.51 18.28
N PRO A 3 -8.14 -30.29 18.15
CA PRO A 3 -8.95 -29.09 18.10
C PRO A 3 -9.69 -29.02 16.76
N THR A 4 -11.04 -28.99 16.79
CA THR A 4 -11.84 -28.76 15.59
C THR A 4 -11.88 -27.27 15.24
N MET A 5 -12.03 -26.95 13.96
CA MET A 5 -12.10 -25.56 13.48
C MET A 5 -13.19 -24.75 14.19
N GLU A 6 -14.34 -25.38 14.45
CA GLU A 6 -15.45 -24.78 15.18
C GLU A 6 -15.08 -24.47 16.64
N ASN A 7 -14.42 -25.39 17.33
CA ASN A 7 -13.99 -25.18 18.72
C ASN A 7 -12.91 -24.08 18.83
N ILE A 8 -11.97 -24.02 17.87
CA ILE A 8 -10.97 -22.95 17.81
C ILE A 8 -11.65 -21.61 17.58
N ARG A 9 -12.52 -21.50 16.57
CA ARG A 9 -13.25 -20.27 16.25
C ARG A 9 -14.02 -19.75 17.47
N ASN A 10 -14.83 -20.60 18.10
CA ASN A 10 -15.61 -20.21 19.27
C ASN A 10 -14.73 -19.74 20.43
N THR A 11 -13.53 -20.30 20.57
CA THR A 11 -12.57 -19.89 21.61
C THR A 11 -11.91 -18.56 21.29
N VAL A 12 -11.44 -18.36 20.06
CA VAL A 12 -10.79 -17.12 19.63
C VAL A 12 -11.75 -15.93 19.69
N PHE A 13 -13.02 -16.12 19.31
CA PHE A 13 -14.01 -15.03 19.35
C PHE A 13 -14.40 -14.60 20.78
N ARG A 14 -14.08 -15.39 21.80
CA ARG A 14 -14.25 -15.01 23.22
C ARG A 14 -13.11 -14.12 23.74
N LEU A 15 -11.98 -14.05 23.04
CA LEU A 15 -10.84 -13.22 23.46
C LEU A 15 -11.14 -11.72 23.25
N PRO A 16 -10.53 -10.82 24.05
CA PRO A 16 -10.53 -9.38 23.79
C PRO A 16 -9.96 -9.04 22.41
N ILE A 17 -10.37 -7.88 21.86
CA ILE A 17 -9.98 -7.45 20.50
C ILE A 17 -8.47 -7.43 20.27
N LYS A 18 -7.68 -6.99 21.28
CA LYS A 18 -6.22 -6.92 21.19
C LYS A 18 -5.58 -8.30 21.09
N GLU A 19 -6.06 -9.27 21.87
CA GLU A 19 -5.56 -10.65 21.84
C GLU A 19 -5.93 -11.35 20.53
N ARG A 20 -7.13 -11.08 20.00
CA ARG A 20 -7.51 -11.57 18.66
C ARG A 20 -6.63 -11.00 17.56
N ALA A 21 -6.31 -9.70 17.62
CA ALA A 21 -5.43 -9.06 16.66
C ALA A 21 -4.02 -9.66 16.69
N HIS A 22 -3.47 -9.88 17.88
CA HIS A 22 -2.17 -10.51 18.04
C HIS A 22 -2.17 -11.98 17.57
N LEU A 23 -3.21 -12.75 17.86
CA LEU A 23 -3.32 -14.11 17.33
C LEU A 23 -3.44 -14.12 15.79
N ALA A 24 -4.17 -13.17 15.21
CA ALA A 24 -4.28 -13.04 13.76
C ALA A 24 -2.92 -12.75 13.12
N GLU A 25 -2.12 -11.85 13.70
CA GLU A 25 -0.74 -11.58 13.29
C GLU A 25 0.10 -12.87 13.30
N LEU A 26 0.13 -13.61 14.43
CA LEU A 26 0.89 -14.87 14.52
C LEU A 26 0.46 -15.90 13.47
N LEU A 27 -0.84 -16.04 13.24
CA LEU A 27 -1.37 -16.96 12.24
C LEU A 27 -0.98 -16.53 10.83
N ILE A 28 -1.10 -15.24 10.50
CA ILE A 28 -0.72 -14.71 9.18
C ILE A 28 0.79 -14.90 8.95
N SER A 29 1.63 -14.53 9.91
CA SER A 29 3.08 -14.73 9.80
C SER A 29 3.46 -16.19 9.64
N SER A 30 2.72 -17.12 10.27
CA SER A 30 2.97 -18.55 10.06
C SER A 30 2.64 -19.04 8.64
N LEU A 31 1.82 -18.29 7.89
CA LEU A 31 1.54 -18.58 6.47
C LEU A 31 2.61 -18.00 5.55
N GLU A 32 3.22 -16.88 5.92
CA GLU A 32 4.26 -16.20 5.12
C GLU A 32 5.52 -17.07 4.98
N ASP A 33 5.81 -17.95 5.93
CA ASP A 33 6.90 -18.94 5.82
C ASP A 33 6.68 -19.96 4.67
N PHE A 34 5.46 -20.07 4.13
CA PHE A 34 5.13 -21.02 3.05
C PHE A 34 5.25 -20.41 1.65
N ASP A 35 5.19 -19.09 1.51
CA ASP A 35 5.34 -18.40 0.24
C ASP A 35 6.76 -17.89 0.09
N ASP A 36 7.40 -18.14 -1.07
CA ASP A 36 8.70 -17.56 -1.37
C ASP A 36 8.58 -16.02 -1.36
N PRO A 37 9.22 -15.30 -0.40
CA PRO A 37 9.13 -13.85 -0.32
C PRO A 37 9.51 -13.16 -1.63
N TYR A 38 10.39 -13.80 -2.43
CA TYR A 38 10.81 -13.30 -3.73
C TYR A 38 9.71 -13.34 -4.80
N GLU A 39 8.77 -14.29 -4.75
CA GLU A 39 7.68 -14.38 -5.73
C GLU A 39 6.59 -13.33 -5.46
N CYS A 40 6.34 -13.01 -4.19
CA CYS A 40 5.48 -11.87 -3.82
C CYS A 40 6.11 -10.56 -4.32
N GLU A 41 7.37 -10.28 -3.98
CA GLU A 41 8.09 -9.07 -4.39
C GLU A 41 8.10 -8.90 -5.91
N LYS A 42 8.43 -9.98 -6.64
CA LYS A 42 8.42 -10.01 -8.10
C LYS A 42 7.04 -9.71 -8.69
N SER A 43 5.97 -10.26 -8.11
CA SER A 43 4.59 -9.99 -8.54
C SER A 43 4.22 -8.51 -8.34
N TRP A 44 4.63 -7.92 -7.22
CA TRP A 44 4.43 -6.49 -6.96
C TRP A 44 5.24 -5.59 -7.91
N ILE A 45 6.49 -5.94 -8.21
CA ILE A 45 7.31 -5.22 -9.19
C ILE A 45 6.67 -5.26 -10.58
N LEU A 46 6.19 -6.43 -11.01
CA LEU A 46 5.52 -6.58 -12.30
C LEU A 46 4.25 -5.73 -12.39
N GLU A 47 3.42 -5.75 -11.35
CA GLU A 47 2.19 -4.94 -11.29
C GLU A 47 2.50 -3.44 -11.24
N ALA A 48 3.49 -3.00 -10.46
CA ALA A 48 3.91 -1.61 -10.40
C ALA A 48 4.37 -1.09 -11.77
N ARG A 49 5.19 -1.88 -12.48
CA ARG A 49 5.63 -1.57 -13.85
C ARG A 49 4.46 -1.50 -14.81
N LYS A 50 3.52 -2.44 -14.71
CA LYS A 50 2.31 -2.46 -15.54
C LYS A 50 1.46 -1.20 -15.32
N ARG A 51 1.17 -0.85 -14.06
CA ARG A 51 0.38 0.36 -13.73
C ARG A 51 1.04 1.65 -14.17
N CYS A 52 2.36 1.76 -14.03
CA CYS A 52 3.11 2.92 -14.50
C CYS A 52 3.01 3.09 -16.02
N ARG A 53 3.15 2.00 -16.78
CA ARG A 53 2.97 2.01 -18.23
C ARG A 53 1.53 2.34 -18.63
N ASP A 54 0.55 1.67 -18.03
CA ASP A 54 -0.86 1.90 -18.33
C ASP A 54 -1.25 3.37 -18.04
N PHE A 55 -0.72 3.97 -16.97
CA PHE A 55 -0.89 5.40 -16.66
C PHE A 55 -0.25 6.29 -17.74
N SER A 56 1.00 6.02 -18.08
CA SER A 56 1.75 6.83 -19.05
C SER A 56 1.15 6.77 -20.46
N GLU A 57 0.52 5.63 -20.81
CA GLU A 57 -0.17 5.42 -22.08
C GLU A 57 -1.65 5.89 -22.06
N GLY A 58 -2.13 6.43 -20.94
CA GLY A 58 -3.52 6.89 -20.81
C GLY A 58 -4.57 5.77 -20.81
N LYS A 59 -4.15 4.51 -20.55
CA LYS A 59 -5.04 3.34 -20.45
C LYS A 59 -5.83 3.30 -19.13
N ILE A 60 -5.39 4.07 -18.14
CA ILE A 60 -6.08 4.22 -16.86
C ILE A 60 -6.27 5.71 -16.56
N GLU A 61 -7.43 6.04 -15.97
CA GLU A 61 -7.75 7.38 -15.50
C GLU A 61 -7.21 7.57 -14.09
N ALA A 62 -6.37 8.60 -13.89
CA ALA A 62 -5.91 8.95 -12.55
C ALA A 62 -6.92 9.81 -11.81
N VAL A 63 -7.02 9.58 -10.51
CA VAL A 63 -7.75 10.48 -9.61
C VAL A 63 -6.84 11.66 -9.25
N PRO A 64 -7.32 12.91 -9.34
CA PRO A 64 -6.55 14.06 -8.88
C PRO A 64 -6.12 13.91 -7.41
N ALA A 65 -4.86 14.23 -7.12
CA ALA A 65 -4.27 14.03 -5.80
C ALA A 65 -5.05 14.74 -4.69
N ASP A 66 -5.52 15.97 -4.92
CA ASP A 66 -6.28 16.75 -3.94
C ASP A 66 -7.55 16.02 -3.48
N LYS A 67 -8.28 15.40 -4.42
CA LYS A 67 -9.47 14.60 -4.13
C LYS A 67 -9.13 13.37 -3.30
N VAL A 68 -8.05 12.67 -3.64
CA VAL A 68 -7.59 11.49 -2.88
C VAL A 68 -7.24 11.87 -1.44
N PHE A 69 -6.51 12.97 -1.26
CA PHE A 69 -6.11 13.44 0.07
C PHE A 69 -7.30 13.91 0.90
N GLU A 70 -8.23 14.64 0.31
CA GLU A 70 -9.47 15.06 0.97
C GLU A 70 -10.25 13.85 1.52
N GLU A 71 -10.55 12.87 0.66
CA GLU A 71 -11.28 11.66 1.05
C GLU A 71 -10.54 10.85 2.13
N ALA A 72 -9.21 10.76 2.03
CA ALA A 72 -8.40 10.05 3.00
C ALA A 72 -8.45 10.72 4.38
N PHE A 73 -8.28 12.04 4.43
CA PHE A 73 -8.30 12.82 5.67
C PHE A 73 -9.68 12.87 6.33
N GLU A 74 -10.76 12.86 5.54
CA GLU A 74 -12.12 12.72 6.07
C GLU A 74 -12.31 11.39 6.82
N ARG A 75 -11.78 10.29 6.29
CA ARG A 75 -11.98 8.94 6.86
C ARG A 75 -11.17 8.68 8.13
N ILE A 76 -9.93 9.18 8.19
CA ILE A 76 -9.05 8.97 9.34
C ILE A 76 -9.25 10.05 10.43
N GLY A 77 -10.10 11.05 10.16
CA GLY A 77 -10.22 12.28 10.93
C GLY A 77 -9.04 13.20 10.62
N ARG A 78 -9.29 14.48 10.33
CA ARG A 78 -8.21 15.46 10.15
C ARG A 78 -7.27 15.41 11.35
N VAL A 79 -6.09 14.84 11.17
CA VAL A 79 -4.96 15.15 12.02
C VAL A 79 -4.50 16.51 11.50
N ASP A 80 -4.76 17.57 12.26
CA ASP A 80 -4.21 18.90 11.97
C ASP A 80 -2.68 18.82 12.12
N ILE A 81 -2.00 18.26 11.12
CA ILE A 81 -0.56 18.44 10.92
C ILE A 81 -0.43 19.90 10.45
N GLY A 82 -0.43 20.82 11.43
CA GLY A 82 -0.66 22.24 11.23
C GLY A 82 0.06 22.80 10.01
N LYS A 83 -0.72 23.30 9.03
CA LYS A 83 -0.38 24.29 7.98
C LYS A 83 1.07 24.39 7.48
N THR A 84 1.81 23.29 7.39
CA THR A 84 3.24 23.31 7.00
C THR A 84 3.57 22.31 5.90
N GLY A 85 2.64 21.43 5.53
CA GLY A 85 2.87 20.44 4.46
C GLY A 85 2.50 20.94 3.06
N SER A 86 1.31 21.55 2.89
CA SER A 86 0.79 21.88 1.55
C SER A 86 1.52 23.04 0.89
N ASP A 87 1.89 24.06 1.68
CA ASP A 87 2.53 25.28 1.15
C ASP A 87 4.01 25.03 0.79
N LEU A 88 4.65 24.05 1.44
CA LEU A 88 6.02 23.63 1.11
C LEU A 88 6.08 22.68 -0.09
N LEU A 89 5.01 21.95 -0.41
CA LEU A 89 5.00 21.06 -1.56
C LEU A 89 4.87 21.83 -2.87
N CYS A 90 4.04 22.88 -2.95
CA CYS A 90 3.90 23.65 -4.19
C CYS A 90 5.10 24.60 -4.45
N SER A 91 5.63 25.25 -3.41
CA SER A 91 6.71 26.24 -3.61
C SER A 91 8.12 25.61 -3.72
N LYS A 92 8.32 24.35 -3.29
CA LYS A 92 9.59 23.62 -3.48
C LYS A 92 9.62 22.71 -4.71
N PHE A 93 8.46 22.46 -5.35
CA PHE A 93 8.36 21.82 -6.66
C PHE A 93 8.27 22.83 -7.84
N SER A 94 8.70 24.07 -7.63
CA SER A 94 8.95 24.99 -8.76
C SER A 94 10.22 24.61 -9.56
N GLY A 95 11.05 23.70 -9.02
CA GLY A 95 12.10 23.04 -9.78
C GLY A 95 11.55 21.76 -10.39
N ALA A 96 11.65 21.63 -11.71
CA ALA A 96 11.34 20.42 -12.46
C ALA A 96 11.79 19.18 -11.68
N PHE A 97 10.84 18.37 -11.23
CA PHE A 97 11.14 17.10 -10.60
C PHE A 97 11.78 16.20 -11.67
N PRO A 98 13.09 15.91 -11.62
CA PRO A 98 13.74 15.17 -12.68
C PRO A 98 13.62 13.66 -12.44
N VAL A 99 12.54 13.20 -11.79
CA VAL A 99 12.40 11.79 -11.43
C VAL A 99 11.88 10.95 -12.60
N CYS A 100 11.35 11.56 -13.65
CA CYS A 100 10.95 10.85 -14.88
C CYS A 100 11.74 11.24 -16.14
N ALA A 101 12.75 12.12 -16.05
CA ALA A 101 13.44 12.67 -17.23
C ALA A 101 14.78 11.99 -17.59
N GLN A 102 15.11 10.82 -17.02
CA GLN A 102 16.34 10.08 -17.36
C GLN A 102 16.07 8.64 -17.84
N ARG A 103 15.01 8.45 -18.62
CA ARG A 103 14.91 7.28 -19.49
C ARG A 103 15.19 7.73 -20.91
N THR A 104 16.47 7.73 -21.29
CA THR A 104 16.83 7.69 -22.72
C THR A 104 16.45 6.32 -23.24
N PRO A 105 15.66 6.20 -24.32
CA PRO A 105 15.36 4.93 -24.96
C PRO A 105 16.52 4.52 -25.86
N GLU A 106 17.67 4.15 -25.29
CA GLU A 106 18.77 3.57 -26.08
C GLU A 106 19.47 2.46 -25.28
N ALA A 107 19.67 1.32 -25.96
CA ALA A 107 20.33 0.08 -25.57
C ALA A 107 19.47 -1.03 -24.94
N ASP A 108 18.49 -1.54 -25.69
CA ASP A 108 18.27 -2.99 -25.79
C ASP A 108 18.88 -3.45 -27.13
N ASP A 109 20.10 -3.98 -27.08
CA ASP A 109 20.72 -4.88 -28.06
C ASP A 109 21.12 -6.16 -27.30
#